data_AF-A0A8H7RGG4-F1
#
_entry.id   AF-A0A8H7RGG4-F1
#
_cell.length_a   1.000
_cell.length_b   1.000
_cell.length_c   1.000
_cell.angle_alpha   90.00
_cell.angle_beta   90.00
_cell.angle_gamma   90.00
#
_symmetry.space_group_name_H-M   'P 1'
#
loop_
_entity.id
_entity.type
_entity.pdbx_description
1 polymer ?
#
loop_
_entity_poly.entity_id
_entity_poly.type
_entity_poly.pdbx_seq_one_letter_code
_entity_poly.pdbx_strand_id
1 'polypeptide(L)'
;MRTVILFCLAFIFATAVIAAEEGFTTYILGISEPVTKDKIKQAKADIKKAGGEVTNEITLGMHALIVSLPSDRVQALDNKDYIGFMEKDQIVHALEQ
;
A
#
# COMPACT_ATOMS: atom_id res chain seq x y z
N MET A 1 -17.99 39.17 -12.48
CA MET A 1 -18.17 38.20 -11.37
C MET A 1 -18.35 36.76 -11.85
N ARG A 2 -19.23 36.49 -12.82
CA ARG A 2 -19.47 35.13 -13.35
C ARG A 2 -18.22 34.44 -13.92
N THR A 3 -17.35 35.18 -14.61
CA THR A 3 -16.11 34.67 -15.20
C THR A 3 -15.04 34.32 -14.16
N VAL A 4 -15.00 35.04 -13.04
CA VAL A 4 -14.04 34.77 -11.95
C VAL A 4 -14.42 33.51 -11.19
N ILE A 5 -15.72 33.30 -10.95
CA ILE A 5 -16.24 32.09 -10.31
C ILE A 5 -15.98 30.85 -11.18
N LEU A 6 -16.17 30.96 -12.50
CA LEU A 6 -15.83 29.90 -13.46
C LEU A 6 -14.34 29.57 -13.47
N PHE A 7 -13.48 30.59 -13.37
CA PHE A 7 -12.02 30.39 -13.30
C PHE A 7 -11.60 29.70 -11.99
N CYS A 8 -12.18 30.09 -10.86
CA CYS A 8 -11.92 29.44 -9.57
C CYS A 8 -12.41 27.98 -9.56
N LEU A 9 -13.59 27.69 -10.10
CA LEU A 9 -14.09 26.32 -10.23
C LEU A 9 -13.20 25.48 -11.15
N ALA A 10 -12.80 25.99 -12.31
CA ALA A 10 -11.89 25.30 -13.21
C ALA A 10 -10.53 25.00 -12.57
N PHE A 11 -10.01 25.93 -11.75
CA PHE A 11 -8.77 25.75 -11.01
C PHE A 11 -8.90 24.66 -9.93
N ILE A 12 -10.02 24.62 -9.20
CA ILE A 12 -10.31 23.57 -8.21
C ILE A 12 -10.41 22.20 -8.89
N PHE A 13 -11.12 22.11 -10.02
CA PHE A 13 -11.22 20.86 -10.79
C PHE A 13 -9.88 20.40 -11.36
N ALA A 14 -9.03 21.33 -11.83
CA ALA A 14 -7.69 21.00 -12.31
C ALA A 14 -6.78 20.44 -11.19
N THR A 15 -6.87 20.98 -9.97
CA THR A 15 -6.12 20.43 -8.81
C THR A 15 -6.67 19.09 -8.31
N ALA A 16 -7.97 18.82 -8.48
CA ALA A 16 -8.58 17.57 -8.05
C ALA A 16 -8.20 16.38 -8.94
N VAL A 17 -7.99 16.61 -10.25
CA VAL A 17 -7.61 15.54 -11.20
C VAL A 17 -6.16 15.08 -10.98
N ILE A 18 -5.25 15.97 -10.54
CA ILE A 18 -3.85 15.62 -10.22
C ILE A 18 -3.75 14.75 -8.94
N ALA A 19 -4.79 14.74 -8.10
CA ALA A 19 -4.84 13.95 -6.87
C ALA A 19 -5.52 12.57 -7.03
N ALA A 20 -6.03 12.24 -8.22
CA ALA A 20 -6.90 11.07 -8.43
C ALA A 20 -6.17 9.80 -8.90
N GLU A 21 -4.87 9.87 -9.18
CA GLU A 21 -4.02 8.69 -9.40
C GLU A 21 -2.98 8.62 -8.25
N GLU A 22 -2.76 7.43 -7.68
CA GLU A 22 -1.64 7.08 -6.78
C GLU A 22 -1.75 7.35 -5.26
N GLY A 23 -2.95 7.40 -4.66
CA GLY A 23 -3.05 7.52 -3.20
C GLY A 23 -2.48 6.31 -2.43
N PHE A 24 -2.71 5.10 -2.94
CA PHE A 24 -2.33 3.85 -2.28
C PHE A 24 -1.72 2.86 -3.27
N THR A 25 -0.75 2.06 -2.80
CA THR A 25 -0.10 0.99 -3.54
C THR A 25 -0.20 -0.32 -2.76
N THR A 26 -0.53 -1.41 -3.47
CA THR A 26 -0.57 -2.75 -2.89
C THR A 26 0.81 -3.40 -2.88
N TYR A 27 1.16 -4.02 -1.77
CA TYR A 27 2.39 -4.77 -1.58
C TYR A 27 2.11 -6.15 -1.00
N ILE A 28 3.01 -7.08 -1.29
CA ILE A 28 3.14 -8.38 -0.62
C ILE A 28 4.28 -8.25 0.38
N LEU A 29 3.97 -8.33 1.68
CA LEU A 29 4.94 -8.26 2.78
C LEU A 29 5.14 -9.65 3.37
N GLY A 30 6.32 -10.24 3.16
CA GLY A 30 6.70 -11.52 3.74
C GLY A 30 7.21 -11.37 5.17
N ILE A 31 6.75 -12.23 6.08
CA ILE A 31 7.21 -12.27 7.47
C ILE A 31 8.52 -13.06 7.56
N SER A 32 9.54 -12.47 8.19
CA SER A 32 10.84 -13.11 8.37
C SER A 32 10.76 -14.34 9.27
N GLU A 33 11.56 -15.36 8.97
CA GLU A 33 11.65 -16.56 9.81
C GLU A 33 12.47 -16.31 11.11
N PRO A 34 12.19 -17.05 12.20
CA PRO A 34 10.99 -17.87 12.39
C PRO A 34 9.75 -16.98 12.49
N VAL A 35 8.64 -17.45 11.94
CA VAL A 35 7.36 -16.71 12.00
C VAL A 35 6.77 -16.85 13.40
N THR A 36 6.52 -15.73 14.06
CA THR A 36 5.90 -15.68 15.39
C THR A 36 4.63 -14.84 15.37
N LYS A 37 3.73 -15.10 16.32
CA LYS A 37 2.51 -14.29 16.50
C LYS A 37 2.83 -12.83 16.78
N ASP A 38 3.93 -12.56 17.48
CA ASP A 38 4.37 -11.21 17.81
C ASP A 38 4.81 -10.43 16.57
N LYS A 39 5.60 -11.06 15.67
CA LYS A 39 5.98 -10.45 14.38
C LYS A 39 4.75 -10.08 13.56
N ILE A 40 3.77 -10.98 13.45
CA ILE A 40 2.53 -10.73 12.70
C ILE A 40 1.73 -9.59 13.33
N LYS A 41 1.60 -9.58 14.66
CA LYS A 41 0.88 -8.53 15.39
C LYS A 41 1.55 -7.17 15.22
N GLN A 42 2.88 -7.13 15.30
CA GLN A 42 3.67 -5.92 15.12
C GLN A 42 3.55 -5.39 13.69
N ALA A 43 3.66 -6.26 12.68
CA ALA A 43 3.46 -5.90 11.28
C ALA A 43 2.09 -5.24 11.07
N LYS A 44 1.00 -5.87 11.53
CA LYS A 44 -0.36 -5.32 11.42
C LYS A 44 -0.51 -3.96 12.11
N ALA A 45 0.11 -3.79 13.28
CA ALA A 45 0.07 -2.53 14.02
C ALA A 45 0.82 -1.41 13.29
N ASP A 46 2.00 -1.70 12.75
CA ASP A 46 2.82 -0.75 11.99
C ASP A 46 2.15 -0.36 10.67
N ILE A 47 1.56 -1.31 9.95
CA ILE A 47 0.77 -1.06 8.72
C ILE A 47 -0.37 -0.09 9.02
N LYS A 48 -1.14 -0.36 10.08
CA LYS A 48 -2.23 0.54 10.50
C LYS A 48 -1.71 1.92 10.92
N LYS A 49 -0.58 1.99 11.61
CA LYS A 49 0.06 3.25 12.02
C LYS A 49 0.55 4.06 10.82
N ALA A 50 0.98 3.39 9.75
CA ALA A 50 1.37 4.00 8.47
C ALA A 50 0.17 4.45 7.63
N GLY A 51 -1.07 4.25 8.11
CA GLY A 51 -2.29 4.60 7.39
C GLY A 51 -2.71 3.58 6.34
N GLY A 52 -2.11 2.38 6.36
CA GLY A 52 -2.47 1.28 5.48
C GLY A 52 -3.46 0.29 6.08
N GLU A 53 -3.76 -0.72 5.28
CA GLU A 53 -4.70 -1.81 5.59
C GLU A 53 -4.10 -3.16 5.17
N VAL A 54 -4.42 -4.21 5.93
CA VAL A 54 -4.14 -5.60 5.52
C VAL A 54 -5.39 -6.15 4.84
N THR A 55 -5.27 -6.47 3.56
CA THR A 55 -6.40 -6.95 2.75
C THR A 55 -6.49 -8.46 2.73
N ASN A 56 -5.37 -9.17 2.88
CA ASN A 56 -5.34 -10.63 2.91
C ASN A 56 -4.10 -11.17 3.63
N GLU A 57 -4.14 -12.46 3.99
CA GLU A 57 -3.05 -13.20 4.63
C GLU A 57 -2.76 -14.49 3.85
N ILE A 58 -1.50 -14.70 3.51
CA ILE A 58 -1.01 -15.94 2.90
C ILE A 58 -0.35 -16.75 4.02
N THR A 59 -0.79 -17.99 4.21
CA THR A 59 -0.29 -18.89 5.27
C THR A 59 0.20 -20.23 4.71
N LEU A 60 0.15 -20.43 3.40
CA LEU A 60 0.55 -21.65 2.72
C LEU A 60 1.93 -21.48 2.08
N GLY A 61 2.90 -22.30 2.47
CA GLY A 61 4.28 -22.26 1.95
C GLY A 61 5.14 -21.11 2.51
N MET A 62 4.52 -20.00 2.88
CA MET A 62 5.13 -18.87 3.59
C MET A 62 4.07 -18.10 4.39
N HIS A 63 4.49 -17.24 5.30
CA HIS A 63 3.62 -16.23 5.90
C HIS A 63 3.86 -14.87 5.26
N ALA A 64 2.84 -14.34 4.59
CA ALA A 64 2.86 -13.00 4.02
C ALA A 64 1.53 -12.28 4.22
N LEU A 65 1.58 -10.95 4.20
CA LEU A 65 0.42 -10.06 4.27
C LEU A 65 0.29 -9.35 2.93
N ILE A 66 -0.91 -9.32 2.36
CA ILE A 66 -1.23 -8.41 1.27
C ILE A 66 -1.70 -7.11 1.91
N VAL A 67 -1.00 -6.02 1.62
CA VAL A 67 -1.16 -4.73 2.31
C VAL A 67 -1.37 -3.62 1.31
N SER A 68 -2.32 -2.73 1.60
CA SER A 68 -2.50 -1.47 0.87
C SER A 68 -1.92 -0.35 1.72
N LEU A 69 -0.95 0.40 1.18
CA LEU A 69 -0.26 1.48 1.90
C LEU A 69 -0.35 2.78 1.12
N PRO A 70 -0.40 3.94 1.79
CA PRO A 70 -0.22 5.21 1.10
C PRO A 70 1.12 5.22 0.33
N SER A 71 1.11 5.66 -0.93
CA SER A 71 2.28 5.53 -1.82
C SER A 71 3.52 6.27 -1.30
N ASP A 72 3.34 7.33 -0.50
CA ASP A 72 4.39 8.11 0.16
C ASP A 72 4.90 7.51 1.48
N ARG A 73 4.31 6.40 1.95
CA ARG A 73 4.54 5.83 3.29
C ARG A 73 5.17 4.45 3.30
N VAL A 74 5.57 3.90 2.16
CA VAL A 74 6.24 2.57 2.10
C VAL A 74 7.48 2.50 3.00
N GLN A 75 8.26 3.60 3.05
CA GLN A 75 9.48 3.70 3.86
C GLN A 75 9.23 3.57 5.37
N ALA A 76 7.98 3.72 5.84
CA ALA A 76 7.64 3.50 7.25
C ALA A 76 7.84 2.03 7.69
N LEU A 77 7.94 1.11 6.73
CA LEU A 77 8.18 -0.31 6.94
C LEU A 77 9.62 -0.72 6.61
N ASP A 78 10.50 0.20 6.19
CA ASP A 78 11.88 -0.13 5.88
C ASP A 78 12.64 -0.63 7.12
N ASN A 79 13.51 -1.63 6.91
CA ASN A 79 14.41 -2.19 7.93
C ASN A 79 13.71 -2.76 9.18
N LYS A 80 12.44 -3.13 9.09
CA LYS A 80 11.75 -3.84 10.16
C LYS A 80 12.22 -5.28 10.22
N ASP A 81 12.63 -5.72 11.40
CA ASP A 81 13.16 -7.05 11.69
C ASP A 81 12.16 -8.19 11.36
N TYR A 82 10.87 -7.92 11.43
CA TYR A 82 9.80 -8.84 11.07
C TYR A 82 9.59 -8.99 9.56
N ILE A 83 10.24 -8.18 8.71
CA ILE A 83 10.08 -8.23 7.25
C ILE A 83 11.19 -9.07 6.64
N GLY A 84 10.82 -10.17 5.98
CA GLY A 84 11.73 -11.00 5.19
C GLY A 84 11.88 -10.48 3.77
N PHE A 85 10.81 -9.95 3.19
CA PHE A 85 10.79 -9.27 1.90
C PHE A 85 9.55 -8.39 1.79
N MET A 86 9.59 -7.43 0.87
CA MET A 86 8.44 -6.62 0.51
C MET A 86 8.49 -6.30 -0.98
N GLU A 87 7.42 -6.63 -1.70
CA GLU A 87 7.33 -6.46 -3.14
C GLU A 87 6.03 -5.75 -3.52
N LYS A 88 6.06 -4.87 -4.51
CA LYS A 88 4.86 -4.24 -5.07
C LYS A 88 4.06 -5.30 -5.82
N ASP A 89 2.76 -5.40 -5.54
CA ASP A 89 1.89 -6.34 -6.25
C ASP A 89 1.82 -6.00 -7.75
N GLN A 90 1.94 -7.02 -8.60
CA GLN A 90 2.00 -6.87 -10.06
C GLN A 90 0.94 -7.72 -10.74
N ILE A 91 0.35 -7.17 -11.80
CA ILE A 91 -0.56 -7.92 -12.65
C ILE A 91 0.28 -8.80 -13.57
N VAL A 92 0.01 -10.11 -13.54
CA VAL A 92 0.62 -11.08 -14.45
C VAL A 92 -0.35 -11.41 -15.58
N HIS A 93 0.20 -11.64 -16.78
CA HIS A 93 -0.57 -12.05 -17.95
C HIS A 93 -0.38 -13.55 -18.22
N ALA A 94 -1.47 -14.25 -18.51
CA ALA A 94 -1.39 -15.62 -18.99
C ALA A 94 -0.75 -15.60 -20.39
N LEU A 95 0.30 -16.40 -20.57
CA LEU A 95 0.83 -16.70 -21.90
C LEU A 95 -0.08 -17.78 -22.49
N GLU A 96 -0.81 -17.46 -23.56
CA GLU A 96 -1.50 -18.47 -24.35
C GLU A 96 -0.43 -19.43 -24.90
N GLN A 97 -0.57 -20.72 -24.58
CA GLN A 97 0.28 -21.81 -25.05
C GLN A 97 -0.26 -22.42 -26.34
#